data_AF-A0A521LU79-F1
#
_entry.id   AF-A0A521LU79-F1
#
_cell.length_a   1.000
_cell.length_b   1.000
_cell.length_c   1.000
_cell.angle_alpha   90.00
_cell.angle_beta   90.00
_cell.angle_gamma   90.00
#
_symmetry.space_group_name_H-M   'P 1'
#
loop_
_entity.id
_entity.type
_entity.pdbx_description
1 polymer ?
#
loop_
_entity_poly.entity_id
_entity_poly.type
_entity_poly.pdbx_seq_one_letter_code
_entity_poly.pdbx_strand_id
1 'polypeptide(L)' 'YIHGLPVEESEALLDAVWAHATQERFAWYQKWRVGDLVLWDNRCVMHRRDAFDDGARRLMHRTQIVGEEVMAG' A
#
# COMPACT_ATOMS: atom_id res chain seq x y z
N TYR A 1 3.21 -16.14 -7.58
CA TYR A 1 2.84 -17.45 -7.01
C TYR A 1 3.52 -17.60 -5.66
N ILE A 2 2.93 -18.41 -4.77
CA ILE A 2 3.40 -18.69 -3.42
C ILE A 2 4.20 -19.99 -3.49
N HIS A 3 5.47 -19.92 -3.10
CA HIS A 3 6.34 -21.10 -3.11
C HIS A 3 5.79 -22.19 -2.19
N GLY A 4 5.82 -23.44 -2.67
CA GLY A 4 5.32 -24.60 -1.93
C GLY A 4 3.85 -24.94 -2.15
N LEU A 5 3.10 -24.11 -2.89
CA LEU A 5 1.73 -24.41 -3.30
C LEU A 5 1.66 -24.76 -4.81
N PRO A 6 0.72 -25.62 -5.23
CA PRO A 6 0.26 -25.70 -6.61
C PRO A 6 -0.15 -24.31 -7.13
N VAL A 7 -0.05 -24.10 -8.45
CA VAL A 7 -0.31 -22.78 -9.06
C VAL A 7 -1.73 -22.32 -8.77
N GLU A 8 -2.70 -23.20 -8.95
CA GLU A 8 -4.12 -22.92 -8.75
C GLU A 8 -4.42 -22.56 -7.30
N GLU A 9 -3.82 -23.26 -6.34
CA GLU A 9 -3.96 -22.96 -4.91
C GLU A 9 -3.28 -21.64 -4.54
N SER A 10 -2.12 -21.36 -5.13
CA SER A 10 -1.45 -20.07 -4.95
C SER A 10 -2.29 -18.91 -5.48
N GLU A 11 -2.89 -19.04 -6.66
CA GLU A 11 -3.71 -17.99 -7.25
C GLU A 11 -4.95 -17.73 -6.39
N ALA A 12 -5.65 -18.81 -6.00
CA ALA A 12 -6.81 -18.70 -5.13
C ALA A 12 -6.48 -18.02 -3.78
N LEU A 13 -5.33 -18.35 -3.18
CA LEU A 13 -4.89 -17.71 -1.94
C LEU A 13 -4.52 -16.24 -2.13
N LEU A 14 -3.81 -15.90 -3.22
CA LEU A 14 -3.47 -14.51 -3.52
C LEU A 14 -4.74 -13.68 -3.75
N ASP A 15 -5.72 -14.20 -4.50
CA ASP A 15 -7.00 -13.55 -4.71
C ASP A 15 -7.75 -13.29 -3.40
N ALA A 16 -7.77 -14.27 -2.50
CA ALA A 16 -8.38 -14.12 -1.18
C ALA A 16 -7.66 -13.05 -0.32
N VAL A 17 -6.33 -13.03 -0.33
CA VAL A 17 -5.52 -12.03 0.38
C VAL A 17 -5.77 -10.62 -0.19
N TRP A 18 -5.76 -10.47 -1.51
CA TRP A 18 -6.07 -9.19 -2.16
C TRP A 18 -7.48 -8.72 -1.82
N ALA A 19 -8.48 -9.58 -1.99
CA ALA A 19 -9.87 -9.27 -1.67
C ALA A 19 -10.08 -8.93 -0.19
N HIS A 20 -9.27 -9.46 0.72
CA HIS A 20 -9.28 -9.07 2.13
C HIS A 20 -8.61 -7.71 2.36
N ALA A 21 -7.40 -7.54 1.83
CA ALA A 21 -6.56 -6.40 2.14
C ALA A 21 -7.04 -5.09 1.49
N THR A 22 -7.82 -5.15 0.41
CA THR A 22 -8.36 -3.96 -0.28
C THR A 22 -9.78 -3.58 0.12
N GLN A 23 -10.32 -4.14 1.22
CA GLN A 23 -11.67 -3.78 1.67
C GLN A 23 -11.71 -2.35 2.20
N GLU A 24 -12.78 -1.62 1.88
CA GLU A 24 -12.95 -0.20 2.24
C GLU A 24 -12.76 0.09 3.75
N ARG A 25 -13.10 -0.86 4.62
CA ARG A 25 -12.90 -0.71 6.08
C ARG A 25 -11.43 -0.64 6.52
N PHE A 26 -10.50 -1.06 5.66
CA PHE A 26 -9.05 -0.98 5.88
C PHE A 26 -8.39 0.14 5.06
N ALA A 27 -9.18 0.88 4.28
CA ALA A 27 -8.67 1.91 3.39
C ALA A 27 -8.76 3.31 4.00
N TRP A 28 -7.77 4.13 3.69
CA TRP A 28 -7.78 5.57 3.98
C TRP A 28 -7.38 6.36 2.74
N TYR A 29 -8.11 7.44 2.46
CA TYR A 29 -7.97 8.23 1.24
C TYR A 29 -7.57 9.68 1.57
N GLN A 30 -6.33 10.06 1.25
CA GLN A 30 -5.87 11.44 1.42
C GLN A 30 -6.38 12.35 0.30
N LYS A 31 -7.18 13.35 0.66
CA LYS A 31 -7.50 14.48 -0.22
C LYS A 31 -6.48 15.61 0.00
N TRP A 32 -5.41 15.59 -0.80
CA TRP A 32 -4.27 16.50 -0.67
C TRP A 32 -4.65 17.98 -0.77
N ARG A 33 -4.04 18.78 0.11
CA ARG A 33 -4.00 20.24 0.08
C ARG A 33 -2.56 20.71 0.19
N VAL A 34 -2.28 21.93 -0.29
CA VAL A 34 -0.95 22.53 -0.16
C VAL A 34 -0.62 22.67 1.32
N GLY A 35 0.53 22.14 1.72
CA GLY A 35 1.00 22.15 3.10
C GLY A 35 0.66 20.89 3.91
N ASP A 36 -0.13 19.96 3.36
CA ASP A 36 -0.39 18.68 4.04
C ASP A 36 0.91 17.89 4.27
N LEU A 37 1.01 17.28 5.45
CA LEU A 37 2.02 16.29 5.79
C LEU A 37 1.32 15.00 6.20
N VAL A 38 1.76 13.88 5.61
CA VAL A 38 1.34 12.54 6.01
C VAL A 38 2.59 11.77 6.44
N LEU A 39 2.49 11.14 7.60
CA LEU A 39 3.46 10.18 8.10
C LEU A 39 2.74 8.85 8.28
N TRP A 40 3.32 7.77 7.79
CA TRP A 40 2.77 6.42 7.95
C TRP A 40 3.87 5.41 8.28
N ASP A 41 3.48 4.33 8.95
CA ASP A 41 4.37 3.18 9.18
C ASP A 41 4.32 2.25 7.98
N ASN A 42 5.40 2.21 7.19
CA ASN A 42 5.45 1.42 5.97
C ASN A 42 5.58 -0.10 6.22
N ARG A 43 5.69 -0.55 7.47
CA ARG A 43 5.78 -1.98 7.82
C ARG A 43 4.42 -2.68 7.83
N CYS A 44 3.33 -1.93 7.98
CA CYS A 44 2.00 -2.49 8.20
C CYS A 44 0.92 -1.96 7.24
N VAL A 45 1.31 -1.17 6.22
CA VAL A 45 0.37 -0.63 5.24
C VAL A 45 0.85 -0.89 3.81
N MET A 46 -0.12 -1.02 2.90
CA MET A 46 0.10 -0.86 1.47
C MET A 46 -0.40 0.52 1.04
N HIS A 47 0.20 1.11 0.01
CA HIS A 47 -0.24 2.39 -0.53
C HIS A 47 -0.35 2.34 -2.05
N ARG A 48 -1.34 3.06 -2.59
CA ARG A 48 -1.56 3.21 -4.02
C ARG A 48 -1.90 4.66 -4.37
N ARG A 49 -1.78 5.00 -5.64
CA ARG A 49 -2.18 6.30 -6.18
C ARG A 49 -3.24 6.08 -7.26
N ASP A 50 -4.36 6.77 -7.14
CA ASP A 50 -5.35 6.83 -8.22
C ASP A 50 -4.81 7.60 -9.46
N ALA A 51 -5.51 7.45 -10.58
CA ALA A 51 -5.32 8.32 -11.73
C ALA A 51 -5.67 9.78 -11.35
N PHE A 52 -4.95 10.73 -11.93
CA PHE A 52 -5.24 12.16 -11.79
C PHE A 52 -4.98 12.85 -13.14
N ASP A 53 -5.44 14.09 -13.29
CA ASP A 53 -5.25 14.86 -14.52
C ASP A 53 -3.76 15.05 -14.85
N ASP A 54 -3.33 14.58 -16.02
CA ASP A 54 -1.95 14.68 -16.50
C ASP A 54 -1.51 16.14 -16.73
N GLY A 55 -2.45 17.08 -16.88
CA GLY A 55 -2.18 18.51 -16.95
C GLY A 55 -1.91 19.17 -15.58
N ALA A 56 -2.18 18.47 -14.46
CA ALA A 56 -2.04 19.04 -13.13
C ALA A 56 -0.58 19.06 -12.67
N ARG A 57 -0.08 20.23 -12.26
CA ARG A 57 1.23 20.34 -11.60
C ARG A 57 1.13 19.91 -10.13
N ARG A 58 1.83 18.84 -9.77
CA ARG A 58 1.92 18.33 -8.40
C ARG A 58 3.37 18.11 -7.99
N LEU A 59 3.82 18.79 -6.93
CA LEU A 59 5.14 18.61 -6.33
C LEU A 59 4.99 17.98 -4.95
N MET A 60 5.70 16.88 -4.71
CA MET A 60 5.69 16.16 -3.44
C MET A 60 7.14 16.07 -2.93
N HIS A 61 7.33 16.30 -1.63
CA HIS A 61 8.59 16.01 -0.96
C HIS A 61 8.41 14.74 -0.13
N ARG A 62 9.35 13.80 -0.24
CA ARG A 62 9.33 12.54 0.51
C ARG A 62 10.69 12.30 1.14
N THR A 63 10.68 11.88 2.40
CA THR A 63 11.83 11.25 3.05
C THR A 63 11.41 9.88 3.60
N GLN A 64 12.39 9.06 3.95
CA GLN A 64 12.18 7.75 4.56
C GLN A 64 12.94 7.70 5.88
N ILE A 65 12.30 7.15 6.91
CA ILE A 65 12.94 6.86 8.18
C ILE A 65 13.38 5.40 8.12
N VAL A 66 14.66 5.14 8.38
CA VAL A 66 15.19 3.78 8.45
C VAL A 66 14.54 3.08 9.64
N GLY A 67 13.90 1.94 9.38
CA GLY A 67 13.32 1.10 10.42
C GLY A 67 14.32 0.11 10.99
N GLU A 68 13.92 -0.58 12.05
CA GLU A 68 14.62 -1.74 12.60
C GLU A 68 14.19 -3.02 11.87
N GLU A 69 14.99 -4.09 12.01
CA GLU A 69 14.70 -5.39 11.42
C GLU A 69 13.40 -5.98 11.99
N VAL A 70 12.53 -6.47 11.10
CA VAL A 70 11.27 -7.12 11.50
C VAL A 70 11.55 -8.60 11.74
N MET A 71 11.63 -9.00 13.00
CA MET A 71 11.77 -10.41 13.39
C MET A 71 10.40 -11.08 13.32
N ALA A 72 10.31 -12.20 12.58
CA ALA A 72 9.14 -13.07 12.66
C ALA A 72 9.09 -13.71 14.05
N GLY A 73 7.94 -13.57 14.72
CA GLY A 73 7.65 -14.25 16.00
C GLY A 73 7.20 -15.68 15.82
#